data_AF-A0A955HYC1-F1
#
_entry.id   AF-A0A955HYC1-F1
#
_cell.length_a   1.000
_cell.length_b   1.000
_cell.length_c   1.000
_cell.angle_alpha   90.00
_cell.angle_beta   90.00
_cell.angle_gamma   90.00
#
_symmetry.space_group_name_H-M   'P 1'
#
loop_
_entity.id
_entity.type
_entity.pdbx_description
1 polymer ?
#
loop_
_entity_poly.entity_id
_entity_poly.type
_entity_poly.pdbx_seq_one_letter_code
_entity_poly.pdbx_strand_id
1 'polypeptide(L)'
;MWREREQERDIVTIQEIAVALVAPGTVVVPTKDRFEPNSVITKEDAARYTEEINTPAEIRRRFLETEALKKCAVESGAVVMSHEPTGAYSAGAVQVMAIRSGIVDDSIELQDGERLPTFSIYHFEADAQLEYFTQILSNIQAIEQAYGEIFGKKTRVMATENAAATVSDEKHRLARTVAEPHTQIFAVNDTTQPLDAGMIHPSLKHERRVIKILFGHIAEHLSLMQEELNEKGADSVRVAVRSASPVGYVMKTNIHRSEPISDQASRLNLLMATHHQHYQSSAKELTGDMGKRHPRLRELLLPQPSYKVYTMYNDQGFLEISIAPTLFAQTGVIEALDRALYRDPDAPKFFKAEAEKQKFYQLVEQELNQRSQVGDSLLLQPNSE
;
A
#
# COMPACT_ATOMS: atom_id res chain seq x y z
N MET A 1 27.14 7.52 32.95
CA MET A 1 27.89 8.46 32.08
C MET A 1 27.86 8.17 30.57
N TRP A 2 28.17 6.97 30.05
CA TRP A 2 28.04 6.73 28.59
C TRP A 2 26.57 6.56 28.12
N ARG A 3 25.75 5.80 28.86
CA ARG A 3 24.31 5.63 28.57
C ARG A 3 23.48 6.92 28.70
N GLU A 4 23.85 7.81 29.63
CA GLU A 4 23.17 9.10 29.81
C GLU A 4 23.51 10.08 28.68
N ARG A 5 24.72 10.02 28.12
CA ARG A 5 25.14 10.86 26.98
C ARG A 5 24.54 10.39 25.65
N GLU A 6 24.25 9.10 25.50
CA GLU A 6 23.45 8.58 24.37
C GLU A 6 21.99 9.05 24.48
N GLN A 7 21.37 8.93 25.66
CA GLN A 7 20.02 9.45 25.90
C GLN A 7 19.90 10.96 25.69
N GLU A 8 20.86 11.77 26.14
CA GLU A 8 20.85 13.22 25.90
C GLU A 8 21.03 13.57 24.41
N ARG A 9 21.86 12.83 23.67
CA ARG A 9 21.99 12.99 22.20
C ARG A 9 20.72 12.59 21.46
N ASP A 10 20.04 11.55 21.92
CA ASP A 10 18.76 11.11 21.34
C ASP A 10 17.65 12.13 21.63
N ILE A 11 17.59 12.71 22.83
CA ILE A 11 16.60 13.74 23.21
C ILE A 11 16.77 15.02 22.40
N VAL A 12 18.02 15.47 22.20
CA VAL A 12 18.33 16.65 21.38
C VAL A 12 17.97 16.39 19.91
N THR A 13 18.29 15.19 19.38
CA THR A 13 17.94 14.81 18.00
C THR A 13 16.42 14.73 17.81
N ILE A 14 15.67 14.15 18.75
CA ILE A 14 14.21 14.04 18.70
C ILE A 14 13.53 15.42 18.82
N GLN A 15 14.06 16.34 19.62
CA GLN A 15 13.56 17.72 19.69
C GLN A 15 13.84 18.51 18.40
N GLU A 16 15.03 18.36 17.80
CA GLU A 16 15.34 18.96 16.49
C GLU A 16 14.43 18.41 15.39
N ILE A 17 14.11 17.11 15.43
CA ILE A 17 13.14 16.47 14.54
C ILE A 17 11.74 17.07 14.74
N ALA A 18 11.28 17.21 15.98
CA ALA A 18 9.99 17.82 16.29
C ALA A 18 9.92 19.26 15.74
N VAL A 19 10.98 20.05 15.91
CA VAL A 19 11.03 21.44 15.43
C VAL A 19 11.04 21.51 13.89
N ALA A 20 11.75 20.62 13.20
CA ALA A 20 11.77 20.57 11.74
C ALA A 20 10.42 20.13 11.13
N LEU A 21 9.72 19.18 11.78
CA LEU A 21 8.39 18.73 11.36
C LEU A 21 7.29 19.73 11.73
N VAL A 22 7.47 20.55 12.76
CA VAL A 22 6.51 21.60 13.18
C VAL A 22 6.71 22.92 12.42
N ALA A 23 7.83 23.10 11.73
CA ALA A 23 8.06 24.27 10.90
C ALA A 23 6.98 24.37 9.81
N PRO A 24 6.24 25.49 9.69
CA PRO A 24 5.17 25.64 8.71
C PRO A 24 5.79 25.71 7.31
N GLY A 25 5.84 24.55 6.66
CA GLY A 25 6.15 24.41 5.25
C GLY A 25 4.94 23.78 4.58
N THR A 26 4.31 24.53 3.68
CA THR A 26 3.21 24.07 2.85
C THR A 26 3.66 22.84 2.07
N VAL A 27 3.33 21.64 2.55
CA VAL A 27 3.67 20.43 1.81
C VAL A 27 2.58 20.21 0.75
N VAL A 28 2.78 20.89 -0.38
CA VAL A 28 1.90 20.82 -1.55
C VAL A 28 2.13 19.47 -2.22
N VAL A 29 1.21 18.52 -2.02
CA VAL A 29 1.13 17.33 -2.87
C VAL A 29 -0.01 17.55 -3.86
N PRO A 30 0.27 17.68 -5.16
CA PRO A 30 -0.78 17.80 -6.16
C PRO A 30 -1.65 16.53 -6.16
N THR A 31 -2.96 16.68 -5.98
CA THR A 31 -3.97 15.63 -6.26
C THR A 31 -4.98 16.19 -7.26
N LYS A 32 -5.28 15.48 -8.34
CA LYS A 32 -5.98 16.06 -9.51
C LYS A 32 -7.45 15.69 -9.68
N ASP A 33 -8.04 14.86 -8.82
CA ASP A 33 -9.34 14.26 -9.18
C ASP A 33 -10.57 15.16 -9.03
N ARG A 34 -10.40 16.40 -8.57
CA ARG A 34 -11.45 17.44 -8.63
C ARG A 34 -10.93 18.86 -8.86
N PHE A 35 -9.63 19.01 -9.10
CA PHE A 35 -8.99 20.31 -9.08
C PHE A 35 -8.12 20.49 -10.31
N GLU A 36 -8.08 21.72 -10.83
CA GLU A 36 -7.34 22.05 -12.05
C GLU A 36 -5.91 21.51 -11.98
N PRO A 37 -5.32 21.08 -13.11
CA PRO A 37 -3.90 20.78 -13.16
C PRO A 37 -3.08 21.91 -12.53
N ASN A 38 -2.38 21.62 -11.42
CA ASN A 38 -1.54 22.55 -10.63
C ASN A 38 -2.25 23.35 -9.51
N SER A 39 -3.49 23.03 -9.15
CA SER A 39 -4.13 23.55 -7.95
C SER A 39 -3.41 23.08 -6.67
N VAL A 40 -3.25 23.98 -5.70
CA VAL A 40 -2.80 23.62 -4.35
C VAL A 40 -4.00 23.13 -3.55
N ILE A 41 -3.91 21.92 -3.01
CA ILE A 41 -4.93 21.36 -2.09
C ILE A 41 -4.39 21.49 -0.68
N THR A 42 -5.15 22.17 0.16
CA THR A 42 -4.83 22.34 1.58
C THR A 42 -5.03 21.03 2.34
N LYS A 43 -4.55 20.96 3.58
CA LYS A 43 -4.78 19.79 4.44
C LYS A 43 -6.28 19.60 4.71
N GLU A 44 -6.98 20.71 4.89
CA GLU A 44 -8.40 20.83 5.13
C GLU A 44 -9.22 20.35 3.91
N ASP A 45 -8.83 20.75 2.70
CA ASP A 45 -9.49 20.27 1.47
C ASP A 45 -9.29 18.77 1.26
N ALA A 46 -8.08 18.27 1.54
CA ALA A 46 -7.79 16.84 1.46
C ALA A 46 -8.56 16.02 2.51
N ALA A 47 -8.70 16.55 3.73
CA ALA A 47 -9.51 15.96 4.78
C ALA A 47 -10.98 15.91 4.35
N ARG A 48 -11.57 17.04 3.92
CA ARG A 48 -12.96 17.09 3.44
C ARG A 48 -13.23 16.10 2.31
N TYR A 49 -12.36 16.01 1.31
CA TYR A 49 -12.51 15.06 0.21
C TYR A 49 -12.44 13.60 0.69
N THR A 50 -11.53 13.33 1.62
CA THR A 50 -11.40 12.00 2.23
C THR A 50 -12.66 11.64 3.01
N GLU A 51 -13.27 12.59 3.72
CA GLU A 51 -14.52 12.39 4.44
C GLU A 51 -15.69 12.09 3.49
N GLU A 52 -15.80 12.82 2.37
CA GLU A 52 -16.85 12.62 1.38
C GLU A 52 -16.83 11.21 0.78
N ILE A 53 -15.66 10.71 0.39
CA ILE A 53 -15.55 9.39 -0.27
C ILE A 53 -15.81 8.23 0.69
N ASN A 54 -15.48 8.39 1.97
CA ASN A 54 -15.56 7.30 2.94
C ASN A 54 -16.95 7.17 3.57
N THR A 55 -17.97 7.23 2.70
CA THR A 55 -19.35 6.86 3.02
C THR A 55 -19.71 5.59 2.24
N PRO A 56 -20.60 4.75 2.77
CA PRO A 56 -21.02 3.53 2.07
C PRO A 56 -21.55 3.79 0.65
N ALA A 57 -22.37 4.83 0.48
CA ALA A 57 -22.93 5.22 -0.81
C ALA A 57 -21.85 5.62 -1.82
N GLU A 58 -20.85 6.41 -1.41
CA GLU A 58 -19.76 6.81 -2.32
C GLU A 58 -18.83 5.64 -2.66
N ILE A 59 -18.55 4.73 -1.72
CA ILE A 59 -17.77 3.52 -2.01
C ILE A 59 -18.51 2.64 -3.02
N ARG A 60 -19.83 2.45 -2.85
CA ARG A 60 -20.64 1.68 -3.80
C ARG A 60 -20.63 2.32 -5.19
N ARG A 61 -20.97 3.61 -5.27
CA ARG A 61 -21.03 4.36 -6.52
C ARG A 61 -19.71 4.40 -7.27
N ARG A 62 -18.59 4.52 -6.56
CA ARG A 62 -17.25 4.67 -7.18
C ARG A 62 -16.61 3.34 -7.55
N PHE A 63 -16.86 2.29 -6.79
CA PHE A 63 -16.15 1.02 -6.94
C PHE A 63 -17.08 -0.12 -7.31
N LEU A 64 -18.19 -0.33 -6.60
CA LEU A 64 -19.07 -1.46 -6.87
C LEU A 64 -19.91 -1.32 -8.14
N GLU A 65 -20.33 -0.10 -8.48
CA GLU A 65 -21.14 0.23 -9.67
C GLU A 65 -20.29 0.53 -10.92
N THR A 66 -18.98 0.70 -10.74
CA THR A 66 -18.04 0.91 -11.86
C THR A 66 -17.64 -0.43 -12.46
N GLU A 67 -17.43 -0.44 -13.78
CA GLU A 67 -16.88 -1.61 -14.49
C GLU A 67 -15.52 -2.01 -13.91
N ALA A 68 -15.39 -3.29 -13.57
CA ALA A 68 -14.18 -3.86 -13.01
C ALA A 68 -13.56 -4.83 -14.02
N LEU A 69 -12.23 -4.90 -14.05
CA LEU A 69 -11.50 -5.92 -14.83
C LEU A 69 -11.76 -7.32 -14.26
N LYS A 70 -11.96 -7.38 -12.94
CA LYS A 70 -12.36 -8.60 -12.23
C LYS A 70 -13.06 -8.23 -10.94
N LYS A 71 -14.15 -8.91 -10.62
CA LYS A 71 -14.91 -8.71 -9.39
C LYS A 71 -15.32 -10.07 -8.84
N CYS A 72 -14.91 -10.36 -7.61
CA CYS A 72 -15.15 -11.63 -6.96
C CYS A 72 -15.84 -11.37 -5.61
N ALA A 73 -17.08 -11.83 -5.47
CA ALA A 73 -17.72 -11.96 -4.17
C ALA A 73 -17.21 -13.24 -3.51
N VAL A 74 -16.80 -13.15 -2.26
CA VAL A 74 -16.34 -14.30 -1.47
C VAL A 74 -17.45 -14.78 -0.53
N GLU A 75 -17.27 -15.94 0.10
CA GLU A 75 -18.30 -16.59 0.94
C GLU A 75 -18.74 -15.72 2.12
N SER A 76 -17.81 -14.94 2.69
CA SER A 76 -18.09 -13.95 3.75
C SER A 76 -18.95 -12.76 3.30
N GLY A 77 -19.27 -12.67 2.01
CA GLY A 77 -20.05 -11.58 1.40
C GLY A 77 -19.23 -10.33 1.09
N ALA A 78 -17.94 -10.31 1.42
CA ALA A 78 -17.03 -9.26 0.96
C ALA A 78 -16.82 -9.36 -0.56
N VAL A 79 -16.44 -8.25 -1.18
CA VAL A 79 -16.11 -8.20 -2.60
C VAL A 79 -14.65 -7.78 -2.76
N VAL A 80 -13.88 -8.55 -3.51
CA VAL A 80 -12.53 -8.18 -3.95
C VAL A 80 -12.58 -7.90 -5.44
N MET A 81 -12.05 -6.75 -5.84
CA MET A 81 -12.10 -6.32 -7.23
C MET A 81 -10.79 -5.71 -7.73
N SER A 82 -10.51 -5.94 -9.00
CA SER A 82 -9.48 -5.30 -9.80
C SER A 82 -10.14 -4.34 -10.77
N HIS A 83 -9.73 -3.08 -10.77
CA HIS A 83 -10.31 -2.07 -11.65
C HIS A 83 -9.26 -1.06 -12.13
N GLU A 84 -9.59 -0.33 -13.20
CA GLU A 84 -8.82 0.85 -13.57
C GLU A 84 -9.00 1.93 -12.47
N PRO A 85 -7.92 2.40 -11.83
CA PRO A 85 -8.01 3.49 -10.87
C PRO A 85 -8.30 4.81 -11.59
N THR A 86 -9.25 5.58 -11.06
CA THR A 86 -9.49 6.94 -11.52
C THR A 86 -8.36 7.85 -11.02
N GLY A 87 -7.65 8.52 -11.92
CA GLY A 87 -6.77 9.63 -11.58
C GLY A 87 -5.44 9.66 -12.33
N ALA A 88 -4.93 10.86 -12.61
CA ALA A 88 -3.74 11.06 -13.45
C ALA A 88 -2.46 10.43 -12.88
N TYR A 89 -2.37 10.25 -11.56
CA TYR A 89 -1.25 9.58 -10.90
C TYR A 89 -1.38 8.06 -10.89
N SER A 90 -2.45 7.50 -11.42
CA SER A 90 -2.71 6.07 -11.50
C SER A 90 -2.86 5.59 -12.95
N ALA A 91 -2.58 6.45 -13.92
CA ALA A 91 -2.58 6.07 -15.33
C ALA A 91 -1.59 4.92 -15.58
N GLY A 92 -2.05 3.92 -16.35
CA GLY A 92 -1.30 2.68 -16.60
C GLY A 92 -1.20 1.74 -15.39
N ALA A 93 -1.91 2.04 -14.29
CA ALA A 93 -2.00 1.15 -13.15
C ALA A 93 -3.30 0.33 -13.17
N VAL A 94 -3.33 -0.71 -12.35
CA VAL A 94 -4.54 -1.40 -11.90
C VAL A 94 -4.64 -1.24 -10.39
N GLN A 95 -5.85 -1.15 -9.86
CA GLN A 95 -6.10 -1.13 -8.43
C GLN A 95 -6.85 -2.39 -8.00
N VAL A 96 -6.34 -3.07 -6.97
CA VAL A 96 -7.04 -4.13 -6.27
C VAL A 96 -7.61 -3.56 -4.98
N MET A 97 -8.88 -3.81 -4.68
CA MET A 97 -9.57 -3.33 -3.47
C MET A 97 -10.43 -4.45 -2.89
N ALA A 98 -10.48 -4.55 -1.55
CA ALA A 98 -11.47 -5.37 -0.86
C ALA A 98 -12.50 -4.48 -0.16
N ILE A 99 -13.78 -4.76 -0.36
CA ILE A 99 -14.93 -3.99 0.15
C ILE A 99 -15.74 -4.91 1.06
N ARG A 100 -16.02 -4.46 2.28
CA ARG A 100 -16.69 -5.28 3.30
C ARG A 100 -18.14 -5.60 2.93
N SER A 101 -18.63 -6.76 3.35
CA SER A 101 -20.01 -7.23 3.10
C SER A 101 -21.07 -6.22 3.51
N GLY A 102 -20.87 -5.51 4.63
CA GLY A 102 -21.80 -4.48 5.11
C GLY A 102 -22.04 -3.29 4.15
N ILE A 103 -21.17 -3.07 3.16
CA ILE A 103 -21.35 -2.06 2.11
C ILE A 103 -21.95 -2.68 0.85
N VAL A 104 -21.68 -3.96 0.62
CA VAL A 104 -22.17 -4.74 -0.52
C VAL A 104 -23.66 -5.05 -0.39
N ASP A 105 -24.14 -5.29 0.83
CA ASP A 105 -25.53 -5.64 1.10
C ASP A 105 -26.45 -4.41 0.99
N ASP A 106 -27.35 -4.44 0.00
CA ASP A 106 -28.38 -3.42 -0.24
C ASP A 106 -29.46 -3.38 0.85
N SER A 107 -29.56 -4.41 1.69
CA SER A 107 -30.57 -4.53 2.74
C SER A 107 -30.19 -3.85 4.06
N ILE A 108 -28.93 -3.46 4.21
CA ILE A 108 -28.45 -2.73 5.38
C ILE A 108 -28.76 -1.25 5.16
N GLU A 109 -29.67 -0.70 5.97
CA GLU A 109 -29.88 0.76 6.06
C GLU A 109 -28.60 1.40 6.60
N LEU A 110 -27.77 1.88 5.68
CA LEU A 110 -26.58 2.63 5.99
C LEU A 110 -27.02 4.05 6.36
N GLN A 111 -26.72 4.49 7.57
CA GLN A 111 -27.08 5.84 7.99
C GLN A 111 -26.36 6.86 7.10
N ASP A 112 -27.14 7.73 6.43
CA ASP A 112 -26.59 8.81 5.62
C ASP A 112 -25.65 9.67 6.47
N GLY A 113 -24.38 9.73 6.04
CA GLY A 113 -23.33 10.51 6.71
C GLY A 113 -22.47 9.75 7.72
N GLU A 114 -22.74 8.46 8.00
CA GLU A 114 -21.83 7.67 8.84
C GLU A 114 -20.53 7.35 8.09
N ARG A 115 -19.40 7.71 8.72
CA ARG A 115 -18.07 7.52 8.14
C ARG A 115 -17.60 6.09 8.34
N LEU A 116 -17.07 5.50 7.28
CA LEU A 116 -16.49 4.16 7.33
C LEU A 116 -15.21 4.14 8.17
N PRO A 117 -15.06 3.20 9.11
CA PRO A 117 -13.80 3.01 9.80
C PRO A 117 -12.75 2.46 8.84
N THR A 118 -11.51 2.93 9.00
CA THR A 118 -10.37 2.48 8.16
C THR A 118 -9.97 1.06 8.53
N PHE A 119 -10.01 0.14 7.57
CA PHE A 119 -9.64 -1.26 7.76
C PHE A 119 -8.34 -1.58 7.00
N SER A 120 -7.51 -2.44 7.58
CA SER A 120 -6.52 -3.22 6.81
C SER A 120 -7.17 -4.49 6.29
N ILE A 121 -6.57 -5.16 5.31
CA ILE A 121 -7.07 -6.44 4.79
C ILE A 121 -7.21 -7.50 5.90
N TYR A 122 -6.40 -7.44 6.96
CA TYR A 122 -6.46 -8.37 8.09
C TYR A 122 -7.65 -8.17 9.03
N HIS A 123 -8.52 -7.18 8.76
CA HIS A 123 -9.82 -7.06 9.41
C HIS A 123 -10.92 -7.85 8.69
N PHE A 124 -10.64 -8.35 7.49
CA PHE A 124 -11.57 -9.14 6.70
C PHE A 124 -11.43 -10.63 7.03
N GLU A 125 -12.43 -11.42 6.64
CA GLU A 125 -12.38 -12.88 6.75
C GLU A 125 -11.31 -13.49 5.84
N ALA A 126 -10.87 -14.71 6.17
CA ALA A 126 -9.71 -15.35 5.55
C ALA A 126 -9.87 -15.56 4.02
N ASP A 127 -11.10 -15.79 3.56
CA ASP A 127 -11.43 -15.94 2.14
C ASP A 127 -11.20 -14.63 1.36
N ALA A 128 -11.64 -13.50 1.90
CA ALA A 128 -11.41 -12.17 1.33
C ALA A 128 -9.92 -11.81 1.34
N GLN A 129 -9.20 -12.14 2.41
CA GLN A 129 -7.74 -11.94 2.49
C GLN A 129 -7.03 -12.72 1.38
N LEU A 130 -7.37 -14.00 1.20
CA LEU A 130 -6.77 -14.86 0.19
C LEU A 130 -7.08 -14.37 -1.24
N GLU A 131 -8.33 -13.99 -1.52
CA GLU A 131 -8.72 -13.46 -2.82
C GLU A 131 -8.03 -12.12 -3.12
N TYR A 132 -7.87 -11.25 -2.12
CA TYR A 132 -7.13 -10.00 -2.25
C TYR A 132 -5.68 -10.22 -2.69
N PHE A 133 -4.95 -11.12 -2.02
CA PHE A 133 -3.58 -11.44 -2.42
C PHE A 133 -3.50 -12.21 -3.75
N THR A 134 -4.48 -13.06 -4.05
CA THR A 134 -4.61 -13.73 -5.34
C THR A 134 -4.70 -12.71 -6.47
N GLN A 135 -5.62 -11.75 -6.38
CA GLN A 135 -5.75 -10.70 -7.39
C GLN A 135 -4.50 -9.83 -7.49
N ILE A 136 -3.84 -9.48 -6.38
CA ILE A 136 -2.58 -8.71 -6.43
C ILE A 136 -1.52 -9.45 -7.26
N LEU A 137 -1.27 -10.73 -6.95
CA LEU A 137 -0.24 -11.52 -7.64
C LEU A 137 -0.62 -11.78 -9.10
N SER A 138 -1.88 -12.09 -9.39
CA SER A 138 -2.37 -12.23 -10.76
C SER A 138 -2.20 -10.95 -11.58
N ASN A 139 -2.52 -9.79 -11.00
CA ASN A 139 -2.34 -8.51 -11.68
C ASN A 139 -0.87 -8.17 -11.94
N ILE A 140 0.04 -8.46 -10.99
CA ILE A 140 1.49 -8.25 -11.22
C ILE A 140 1.93 -9.00 -12.49
N GLN A 141 1.55 -10.27 -12.61
CA GLN A 141 1.92 -11.12 -13.74
C GLN A 141 1.20 -10.73 -15.04
N ALA A 142 -0.10 -10.43 -14.97
CA ALA A 142 -0.91 -10.02 -16.12
C ALA A 142 -0.42 -8.70 -16.73
N ILE A 143 -0.08 -7.72 -15.89
CA ILE A 143 0.48 -6.44 -16.33
C ILE A 143 1.85 -6.66 -16.99
N GLU A 144 2.73 -7.47 -16.38
CA GLU A 144 4.06 -7.77 -16.97
C GLU A 144 3.91 -8.38 -18.37
N GLN A 145 2.97 -9.30 -18.55
CA GLN A 145 2.69 -9.93 -19.84
C GLN A 145 2.10 -8.95 -20.85
N ALA A 146 1.11 -8.14 -20.46
CA ALA A 146 0.48 -7.15 -21.33
C ALA A 146 1.50 -6.10 -21.81
N TYR A 147 2.38 -5.61 -20.92
CA TYR A 147 3.47 -4.71 -21.30
C TYR A 147 4.46 -5.39 -22.27
N GLY A 148 4.80 -6.67 -22.01
CA GLY A 148 5.65 -7.46 -22.89
C GLY A 148 5.08 -7.59 -24.31
N GLU A 149 3.78 -7.83 -24.44
CA GLU A 149 3.10 -7.97 -25.73
C GLU A 149 2.99 -6.63 -26.48
N ILE A 150 2.64 -5.54 -25.77
CA ILE A 150 2.38 -4.25 -26.41
C ILE A 150 3.70 -3.56 -26.79
N PHE A 151 4.72 -3.62 -25.94
CA PHE A 151 5.94 -2.83 -26.09
C PHE A 151 7.18 -3.64 -26.45
N GLY A 152 7.09 -4.99 -26.47
CA GLY A 152 8.20 -5.87 -26.83
C GLY A 152 9.38 -5.83 -25.87
N LYS A 153 9.16 -5.37 -24.62
CA LYS A 153 10.18 -5.26 -23.58
C LYS A 153 9.69 -5.92 -22.29
N LYS A 154 10.60 -6.59 -21.59
CA LYS A 154 10.34 -7.02 -20.22
C LYS A 154 10.25 -5.77 -19.35
N THR A 155 9.23 -5.70 -18.51
CA THR A 155 9.01 -4.59 -17.59
C THR A 155 8.75 -5.16 -16.21
N ARG A 156 9.49 -4.69 -15.21
CA ARG A 156 9.15 -5.00 -13.82
C ARG A 156 7.82 -4.37 -13.43
N VAL A 157 7.06 -5.09 -12.62
CA VAL A 157 5.77 -4.63 -12.09
C VAL A 157 5.84 -4.65 -10.57
N MET A 158 5.33 -3.59 -9.96
CA MET A 158 5.31 -3.40 -8.51
C MET A 158 3.88 -3.15 -8.05
N ALA A 159 3.49 -3.85 -6.99
CA ALA A 159 2.29 -3.57 -6.21
C ALA A 159 2.66 -2.72 -4.99
N THR A 160 1.88 -1.68 -4.68
CA THR A 160 2.08 -0.82 -3.52
C THR A 160 0.78 -0.57 -2.76
N GLU A 161 0.86 -0.75 -1.45
CA GLU A 161 -0.24 -0.52 -0.50
C GLU A 161 0.21 0.45 0.60
N ASN A 162 -0.69 1.36 0.99
CA ASN A 162 -0.54 2.18 2.19
C ASN A 162 -1.37 1.56 3.31
N ALA A 163 -0.78 0.63 4.06
CA ALA A 163 -1.42 -0.03 5.20
C ALA A 163 -1.39 0.90 6.41
N ALA A 164 -2.38 1.78 6.52
CA ALA A 164 -2.51 2.76 7.60
C ALA A 164 -3.77 2.52 8.45
N ALA A 165 -3.66 2.74 9.76
CA ALA A 165 -4.78 2.64 10.71
C ALA A 165 -5.79 3.81 10.59
N THR A 166 -5.52 4.79 9.74
CA THR A 166 -6.41 5.90 9.42
C THR A 166 -6.22 6.36 7.96
N VAL A 167 -7.12 7.20 7.48
CA VAL A 167 -7.01 7.93 6.22
C VAL A 167 -6.55 9.37 6.47
N SER A 168 -6.32 10.13 5.40
CA SER A 168 -6.09 11.58 5.54
C SER A 168 -7.24 12.24 6.29
N ASP A 169 -6.92 13.00 7.34
CA ASP A 169 -7.89 13.73 8.16
C ASP A 169 -7.35 15.14 8.50
N GLU A 170 -8.11 15.93 9.26
CA GLU A 170 -7.72 17.29 9.66
C GLU A 170 -6.44 17.33 10.50
N LYS A 171 -6.04 16.21 11.12
CA LYS A 171 -4.84 16.08 11.97
C LYS A 171 -3.65 15.48 11.22
N HIS A 172 -3.88 14.57 10.27
CA HIS A 172 -2.84 13.76 9.62
C HIS A 172 -3.02 13.75 8.10
N ARG A 173 -1.94 14.05 7.35
CA ARG A 173 -1.95 13.97 5.88
C ARG A 173 -1.28 12.69 5.39
N LEU A 174 -2.08 11.71 4.97
CA LEU A 174 -1.62 10.39 4.52
C LEU A 174 -1.82 10.20 3.00
N ALA A 175 -1.01 9.37 2.34
CA ALA A 175 -1.30 8.96 0.95
C ALA A 175 -2.40 7.88 0.85
N ARG A 176 -3.23 7.74 1.89
CA ARG A 176 -4.44 6.89 1.92
C ARG A 176 -5.68 7.79 2.02
N THR A 177 -6.53 7.73 1.01
CA THR A 177 -7.80 8.48 0.92
C THR A 177 -9.04 7.60 1.00
N VAL A 178 -8.91 6.30 0.79
CA VAL A 178 -10.01 5.33 0.89
C VAL A 178 -9.78 4.44 2.12
N ALA A 179 -10.82 4.30 2.93
CA ALA A 179 -10.84 3.57 4.20
C ALA A 179 -10.72 2.07 4.02
N GLU A 180 -11.20 1.56 2.88
CA GLU A 180 -11.05 0.16 2.50
C GLU A 180 -9.61 -0.15 2.04
N PRO A 181 -9.09 -1.37 2.28
CA PRO A 181 -7.75 -1.77 1.87
C PRO A 181 -7.66 -1.81 0.34
N HIS A 182 -6.59 -1.21 -0.19
CA HIS A 182 -6.36 -1.17 -1.62
C HIS A 182 -4.88 -1.11 -2.00
N THR A 183 -4.56 -1.79 -3.08
CA THR A 183 -3.22 -1.89 -3.65
C THR A 183 -3.23 -1.35 -5.06
N GLN A 184 -2.25 -0.50 -5.39
CA GLN A 184 -2.02 -0.03 -6.75
C GLN A 184 -0.87 -0.81 -7.39
N ILE A 185 -1.03 -1.22 -8.64
CA ILE A 185 -0.10 -2.11 -9.35
C ILE A 185 0.26 -1.47 -10.67
N PHE A 186 1.55 -1.26 -10.92
CA PHE A 186 2.02 -0.56 -12.12
C PHE A 186 3.43 -1.00 -12.53
N ALA A 187 3.73 -0.76 -13.81
CA ALA A 187 5.06 -0.92 -14.39
C ALA A 187 6.09 0.04 -13.77
N VAL A 188 7.27 -0.48 -13.45
CA VAL A 188 8.42 0.23 -12.88
C VAL A 188 9.68 0.01 -13.73
N ASN A 189 10.67 0.90 -13.61
CA ASN A 189 11.87 0.84 -14.46
C ASN A 189 12.76 -0.34 -14.08
N ASP A 190 13.21 -1.13 -15.06
CA ASP A 190 14.25 -2.14 -14.88
C ASP A 190 15.60 -1.53 -14.44
N THR A 191 15.87 -0.28 -14.83
CA THR A 191 17.12 0.44 -14.53
C THR A 191 17.07 1.33 -13.30
N THR A 192 15.89 1.56 -12.69
CA THR A 192 15.89 1.97 -11.30
C THR A 192 16.37 0.76 -10.53
N GLN A 193 17.68 0.68 -10.31
CA GLN A 193 18.20 -0.19 -9.28
C GLN A 193 17.36 0.15 -8.05
N PRO A 194 16.53 -0.78 -7.54
CA PRO A 194 16.11 -0.59 -6.17
C PRO A 194 17.45 -0.45 -5.44
N LEU A 195 17.59 0.55 -4.57
CA LEU A 195 18.71 0.64 -3.60
C LEU A 195 19.83 1.67 -3.84
N ASP A 196 19.83 2.56 -4.85
CA ASP A 196 20.89 3.60 -4.87
C ASP A 196 20.61 4.71 -3.84
N ALA A 197 21.41 4.74 -2.77
CA ALA A 197 21.41 5.81 -1.77
C ALA A 197 21.87 7.18 -2.34
N GLY A 198 22.40 7.24 -3.56
CA GLY A 198 22.72 8.48 -4.27
C GLY A 198 21.51 9.23 -4.81
N MET A 199 20.38 8.55 -5.05
CA MET A 199 19.19 9.12 -5.69
C MET A 199 18.21 9.82 -4.74
N ILE A 200 18.58 9.99 -3.48
CA ILE A 200 17.68 10.54 -2.46
C ILE A 200 17.60 12.05 -2.62
N HIS A 201 16.38 12.56 -2.78
CA HIS A 201 16.16 14.00 -2.78
C HIS A 201 16.70 14.63 -1.48
N PRO A 202 17.48 15.73 -1.53
CA PRO A 202 18.11 16.33 -0.35
C PRO A 202 17.17 16.64 0.82
N SER A 203 15.90 16.98 0.54
CA SER A 203 14.88 17.21 1.58
C SER A 203 14.57 15.97 2.42
N LEU A 204 14.76 14.76 1.89
CA LEU A 204 14.48 13.49 2.57
C LEU A 204 15.65 12.99 3.45
N LYS A 205 16.77 13.73 3.49
CA LYS A 205 17.97 13.37 4.28
C LYS A 205 17.73 13.48 5.79
N HIS A 206 16.91 14.42 6.23
CA HIS A 206 16.57 14.59 7.65
C HIS A 206 15.60 13.50 8.12
N GLU A 207 14.62 13.14 7.30
CA GLU A 207 13.67 12.05 7.56
C GLU A 207 14.36 10.68 7.64
N ARG A 208 15.44 10.46 6.90
CA ARG A 208 16.28 9.26 7.04
C ARG A 208 16.94 9.09 8.40
N ARG A 209 17.30 10.19 9.07
CA ARG A 209 17.83 10.12 10.43
C ARG A 209 16.75 9.66 11.40
N VAL A 210 15.52 10.16 11.22
CA VAL A 210 14.33 9.71 11.97
C VAL A 210 14.13 8.22 11.77
N ILE A 211 14.07 7.78 10.52
CA ILE A 211 13.82 6.39 10.16
C ILE A 211 14.90 5.44 10.71
N LYS A 212 16.17 5.86 10.76
CA LYS A 212 17.27 5.06 11.35
C LYS A 212 17.09 4.80 12.84
N ILE A 213 16.59 5.79 13.60
CA ILE A 213 16.26 5.62 15.03
C ILE A 213 15.12 4.63 15.20
N LEU A 214 14.09 4.72 14.35
CA LEU A 214 12.93 3.82 14.36
C LEU A 214 13.32 2.37 14.02
N PHE A 215 14.27 2.19 13.10
CA PHE A 215 14.74 0.85 12.72
C PHE A 215 15.46 0.11 13.83
N GLY A 216 16.17 0.81 14.72
CA GLY A 216 16.83 0.16 15.85
C GLY A 216 15.83 -0.60 16.73
N HIS A 217 14.67 -0.02 17.00
CA HIS A 217 13.61 -0.66 17.80
C HIS A 217 12.83 -1.71 16.99
N ILE A 218 12.53 -1.45 15.72
CA ILE A 218 11.78 -2.41 14.91
C ILE A 218 12.62 -3.67 14.60
N ALA A 219 13.94 -3.55 14.46
CA ALA A 219 14.83 -4.65 14.07
C ALA A 219 14.85 -5.83 15.04
N GLU A 220 14.73 -5.60 16.34
CA GLU A 220 14.65 -6.68 17.34
C GLU A 220 13.39 -7.54 17.10
N HIS A 221 12.25 -6.90 16.82
CA HIS A 221 11.01 -7.59 16.51
C HIS A 221 11.01 -8.27 15.13
N LEU A 222 11.75 -7.73 14.16
CA LEU A 222 11.92 -8.40 12.86
C LEU A 222 12.65 -9.73 12.98
N SER A 223 13.59 -9.84 13.93
CA SER A 223 14.28 -11.11 14.21
C SER A 223 13.30 -12.16 14.75
N LEU A 224 12.45 -11.77 15.72
CA LEU A 224 11.41 -12.65 16.28
C LEU A 224 10.37 -13.08 15.23
N MET A 225 9.92 -12.14 14.40
CA MET A 225 9.03 -12.42 13.28
C MET A 225 9.66 -13.43 12.30
N GLN A 226 10.95 -13.27 12.00
CA GLN A 226 11.68 -14.18 11.12
C GLN A 226 11.78 -15.59 11.72
N GLU A 227 12.05 -15.72 13.01
CA GLU A 227 12.07 -17.01 13.72
C GLU A 227 10.71 -17.70 13.63
N GLU A 228 9.63 -16.99 13.94
CA GLU A 228 8.26 -17.53 13.91
C GLU A 228 7.84 -17.98 12.50
N LEU A 229 8.14 -17.19 11.47
CA LEU A 229 7.84 -17.56 10.08
C LEU A 229 8.59 -18.83 9.65
N ASN A 230 9.86 -18.96 10.07
CA ASN A 230 10.66 -20.14 9.75
C ASN A 230 10.17 -21.39 10.52
N GLU A 231 9.71 -21.24 11.77
CA GLU A 231 9.17 -22.34 12.58
C GLU A 231 7.81 -22.82 12.09
N LYS A 232 6.95 -21.90 11.63
CA LYS A 232 5.62 -22.21 11.09
C LYS A 232 5.66 -22.79 9.66
N GLY A 233 6.85 -23.10 9.13
CA GLY A 233 7.02 -23.73 7.83
C GLY A 233 6.80 -22.79 6.63
N ALA A 234 6.81 -21.47 6.84
CA ALA A 234 6.51 -20.47 5.82
C ALA A 234 7.74 -20.09 4.95
N ASP A 235 8.65 -21.03 4.73
CA ASP A 235 9.92 -20.85 4.02
C ASP A 235 10.99 -20.05 4.77
N SER A 236 12.23 -20.18 4.31
CA SER A 236 13.36 -19.39 4.81
C SER A 236 13.21 -17.92 4.39
N VAL A 237 12.38 -17.17 5.11
CA VAL A 237 12.27 -15.72 4.97
C VAL A 237 13.54 -15.10 5.53
N ARG A 238 14.17 -14.22 4.75
CA ARG A 238 15.31 -13.42 5.20
C ARG A 238 14.93 -11.95 5.21
N VAL A 239 15.05 -11.34 6.38
CA VAL A 239 14.82 -9.90 6.52
C VAL A 239 16.15 -9.16 6.42
N ALA A 240 16.22 -8.17 5.53
CA ALA A 240 17.37 -7.30 5.40
C ALA A 240 16.95 -5.84 5.54
N VAL A 241 17.58 -5.12 6.48
CA VAL A 241 17.34 -3.68 6.66
C VAL A 241 17.86 -2.92 5.45
N ARG A 242 17.08 -1.95 4.99
CA ARG A 242 17.41 -1.07 3.87
C ARG A 242 17.52 0.37 4.34
N SER A 243 18.70 0.92 4.15
CA SER A 243 18.97 2.36 4.34
C SER A 243 18.71 3.17 3.07
N ALA A 244 18.27 2.55 1.96
CA ALA A 244 17.90 3.20 0.71
C ALA A 244 16.36 3.32 0.58
N SER A 245 15.83 4.24 -0.24
CA SER A 245 14.38 4.37 -0.39
C SER A 245 13.77 3.09 -1.02
N PRO A 246 12.55 2.67 -0.64
CA PRO A 246 11.80 3.17 0.50
C PRO A 246 12.49 2.67 1.77
N VAL A 247 12.81 3.59 2.69
CA VAL A 247 13.69 3.30 3.83
C VAL A 247 12.94 2.37 4.77
N GLY A 248 13.52 1.21 5.05
CA GLY A 248 12.72 0.02 5.23
C GLY A 248 13.47 -1.21 5.72
N TYR A 249 12.80 -2.33 5.54
CA TYR A 249 13.43 -3.62 5.37
C TYR A 249 12.80 -4.32 4.17
N VAL A 250 13.52 -5.28 3.63
CA VAL A 250 13.00 -6.20 2.61
C VAL A 250 12.91 -7.59 3.21
N MET A 251 11.76 -8.23 3.04
CA MET A 251 11.54 -9.64 3.27
C MET A 251 11.82 -10.35 1.93
N LYS A 252 12.91 -11.09 1.87
CA LYS A 252 13.24 -11.97 0.74
C LYS A 252 12.61 -13.32 0.99
N THR A 253 11.79 -13.77 0.06
CA THR A 253 10.99 -14.99 0.18
C THR A 253 11.46 -16.06 -0.81
N ASN A 254 11.01 -17.29 -0.62
CA ASN A 254 11.13 -18.35 -1.62
C ASN A 254 9.83 -18.55 -2.41
N ILE A 255 8.90 -17.57 -2.40
CA ILE A 255 7.68 -17.65 -3.18
C ILE A 255 8.04 -17.38 -4.64
N HIS A 256 8.05 -18.42 -5.48
CA HIS A 256 8.49 -18.30 -6.86
C HIS A 256 7.30 -18.11 -7.82
N ARG A 257 7.46 -17.23 -8.81
CA ARG A 257 6.40 -16.85 -9.77
C ARG A 257 5.82 -18.00 -10.58
N SER A 258 6.53 -19.12 -10.70
CA SER A 258 6.09 -20.31 -11.45
C SER A 258 5.19 -21.24 -10.66
N GLU A 259 5.03 -21.04 -9.37
CA GLU A 259 4.12 -21.82 -8.53
C GLU A 259 2.65 -21.46 -8.83
N PRO A 260 1.67 -22.30 -8.46
CA PRO A 260 0.26 -21.93 -8.55
C PRO A 260 -0.02 -20.62 -7.78
N ILE A 261 -0.81 -19.71 -8.37
CA ILE A 261 -1.12 -18.41 -7.74
C ILE A 261 -1.77 -18.59 -6.36
N SER A 262 -2.63 -19.59 -6.19
CA SER A 262 -3.28 -19.91 -4.91
C SER A 262 -2.27 -20.19 -3.80
N ASP A 263 -1.19 -20.91 -4.12
CA ASP A 263 -0.16 -21.31 -3.17
C ASP A 263 0.70 -20.09 -2.81
N GLN A 264 1.05 -19.28 -3.81
CA GLN A 264 1.76 -18.02 -3.62
C GLN A 264 0.94 -17.06 -2.75
N ALA A 265 -0.36 -16.92 -3.01
CA ALA A 265 -1.27 -16.04 -2.28
C ALA A 265 -1.45 -16.50 -0.83
N SER A 266 -1.58 -17.81 -0.60
CA SER A 266 -1.68 -18.38 0.75
C SER A 266 -0.42 -18.10 1.58
N ARG A 267 0.76 -18.31 0.99
CA ARG A 267 2.05 -18.02 1.65
C ARG A 267 2.25 -16.53 1.89
N LEU A 268 1.90 -15.68 0.92
CA LEU A 268 1.95 -14.23 1.06
C LEU A 268 1.01 -13.75 2.17
N ASN A 269 -0.22 -14.29 2.23
CA ASN A 269 -1.19 -13.95 3.27
C ASN A 269 -0.64 -14.28 4.67
N LEU A 270 -0.12 -15.50 4.86
CA LEU A 270 0.49 -15.91 6.13
C LEU A 270 1.66 -15.00 6.53
N LEU A 271 2.55 -14.71 5.58
CA LEU A 271 3.71 -13.85 5.80
C LEU A 271 3.28 -12.44 6.22
N MET A 272 2.34 -11.85 5.49
CA MET A 272 1.92 -10.49 5.70
C MET A 272 1.00 -10.31 6.92
N ALA A 273 0.18 -11.31 7.26
CA ALA A 273 -0.61 -11.32 8.50
C ALA A 273 0.30 -11.41 9.74
N THR A 274 1.30 -12.30 9.70
CA THR A 274 2.31 -12.44 10.77
C THR A 274 3.07 -11.12 10.93
N HIS A 275 3.52 -10.55 9.81
CA HIS A 275 4.16 -9.24 9.78
C HIS A 275 3.29 -8.14 10.41
N HIS A 276 2.02 -8.03 10.01
CA HIS A 276 1.11 -7.01 10.50
C HIS A 276 0.94 -7.08 12.02
N GLN A 277 0.78 -8.28 12.56
CA GLN A 277 0.61 -8.53 14.00
C GLN A 277 1.85 -8.09 14.81
N HIS A 278 3.05 -8.50 14.36
CA HIS A 278 4.31 -8.14 15.01
C HIS A 278 4.59 -6.64 14.91
N TYR A 279 4.41 -6.06 13.72
CA TYR A 279 4.61 -4.65 13.49
C TYR A 279 3.66 -3.79 14.33
N GLN A 280 2.37 -4.14 14.37
CA GLN A 280 1.37 -3.42 15.15
C GLN A 280 1.76 -3.31 16.63
N SER A 281 2.17 -4.42 17.24
CA SER A 281 2.54 -4.45 18.66
C SER A 281 3.74 -3.55 18.93
N SER A 282 4.79 -3.72 18.13
CA SER A 282 6.06 -2.98 18.24
C SER A 282 5.88 -1.48 18.00
N ALA A 283 5.13 -1.11 16.97
CA ALA A 283 4.90 0.28 16.62
C ALA A 283 4.01 0.99 17.64
N LYS A 284 3.00 0.31 18.21
CA LYS A 284 2.16 0.86 19.29
C LYS A 284 2.97 1.16 20.55
N GLU A 285 3.85 0.24 20.95
CA GLU A 285 4.74 0.46 22.10
C GLU A 285 5.67 1.65 21.86
N LEU A 286 6.37 1.67 20.72
CA LEU A 286 7.28 2.75 20.36
C LEU A 286 6.60 4.11 20.30
N THR A 287 5.46 4.22 19.62
CA THR A 287 4.73 5.49 19.52
C THR A 287 4.16 5.94 20.87
N GLY A 288 3.70 5.01 21.71
CA GLY A 288 3.27 5.29 23.08
C GLY A 288 4.39 5.86 23.94
N ASP A 289 5.58 5.26 23.87
CA ASP A 289 6.76 5.71 24.61
C ASP A 289 7.29 7.06 24.11
N MET A 290 7.34 7.26 22.78
CA MET A 290 7.71 8.54 22.18
C MET A 290 6.74 9.65 22.58
N GLY A 291 5.43 9.38 22.56
CA GLY A 291 4.40 10.34 22.97
C GLY A 291 4.49 10.73 24.45
N LYS A 292 4.84 9.79 25.33
CA LYS A 292 5.06 10.06 26.77
C LYS A 292 6.31 10.91 27.01
N ARG A 293 7.43 10.57 26.36
CA ARG A 293 8.72 11.26 26.54
C ARG A 293 8.73 12.65 25.88
N HIS A 294 7.97 12.83 24.81
CA HIS A 294 7.93 14.05 24.02
C HIS A 294 6.48 14.47 23.71
N PRO A 295 5.79 15.17 24.61
CA PRO A 295 4.39 15.54 24.44
C PRO A 295 4.08 16.30 23.14
N ARG A 296 5.03 17.10 22.64
CA ARG A 296 4.92 17.84 21.37
C ARG A 296 4.85 16.94 20.13
N LEU A 297 5.34 15.71 20.20
CA LEU A 297 5.26 14.75 19.09
C LEU A 297 3.92 14.04 19.01
N ARG A 298 3.13 14.05 20.09
CA ARG A 298 1.86 13.30 20.18
C ARG A 298 0.90 13.66 19.04
N GLU A 299 0.88 14.90 18.60
CA GLU A 299 0.01 15.40 17.53
C GLU A 299 0.55 15.09 16.11
N LEU A 300 1.80 14.64 16.01
CA LEU A 300 2.44 14.27 14.74
C LEU A 300 2.50 12.75 14.53
N LEU A 301 2.37 11.98 15.61
CA LEU A 301 2.43 10.53 15.60
C LEU A 301 1.15 9.95 15.00
N LEU A 302 1.33 9.11 13.99
CA LEU A 302 0.22 8.41 13.34
C LEU A 302 -0.31 7.27 14.22
N PRO A 303 -1.63 7.02 14.19
CA PRO A 303 -2.20 5.78 14.68
C PRO A 303 -1.50 4.56 14.07
N GLN A 304 -1.24 3.53 14.88
CA GLN A 304 -0.54 2.32 14.48
C GLN A 304 -1.49 1.12 14.41
N PRO A 305 -1.29 0.18 13.46
CA PRO A 305 -0.15 0.09 12.54
C PRO A 305 -0.26 1.03 11.34
N SER A 306 0.84 1.71 10.99
CA SER A 306 0.95 2.48 9.75
C SER A 306 2.28 2.19 9.05
N TYR A 307 2.22 1.63 7.84
CA TYR A 307 3.39 1.31 7.02
C TYR A 307 2.98 1.18 5.55
N LYS A 308 3.98 1.13 4.67
CA LYS A 308 3.77 0.79 3.26
C LYS A 308 4.34 -0.55 2.92
N VAL A 309 3.70 -1.16 1.94
CA VAL A 309 4.12 -2.42 1.36
C VAL A 309 4.45 -2.17 -0.11
N TYR A 310 5.56 -2.75 -0.55
CA TYR A 310 5.95 -2.83 -1.95
C TYR A 310 6.24 -4.28 -2.27
N THR A 311 5.51 -4.85 -3.21
CA THR A 311 5.60 -6.26 -3.58
C THR A 311 5.98 -6.38 -5.05
N MET A 312 7.04 -7.13 -5.35
CA MET A 312 7.51 -7.35 -6.73
C MET A 312 8.24 -8.68 -6.84
N TYR A 313 8.30 -9.27 -8.04
CA TYR A 313 9.23 -10.36 -8.30
C TYR A 313 10.59 -9.81 -8.71
N ASN A 314 11.66 -10.41 -8.20
CA ASN A 314 13.02 -10.10 -8.63
C ASN A 314 13.37 -10.79 -9.96
N ASP A 315 14.58 -10.56 -10.47
CA ASP A 315 15.02 -11.12 -11.77
C ASP A 315 15.10 -12.65 -11.77
N GLN A 316 15.24 -13.25 -10.58
CA GLN A 316 15.26 -14.70 -10.38
C GLN A 316 13.84 -15.27 -10.22
N GLY A 317 12.79 -14.44 -10.25
CA GLY A 317 11.41 -14.87 -10.16
C GLY A 317 10.89 -15.06 -8.73
N PHE A 318 11.65 -14.69 -7.71
CA PHE A 318 11.22 -14.77 -6.31
C PHE A 318 10.55 -13.47 -5.85
N LEU A 319 9.51 -13.60 -5.02
CA LEU A 319 8.80 -12.47 -4.46
C LEU A 319 9.67 -11.75 -3.41
N GLU A 320 9.81 -10.45 -3.58
CA GLU A 320 10.43 -9.53 -2.62
C GLU A 320 9.39 -8.55 -2.12
N ILE A 321 9.34 -8.40 -0.79
CA ILE A 321 8.39 -7.52 -0.13
C ILE A 321 9.18 -6.48 0.66
N SER A 322 9.15 -5.22 0.23
CA SER A 322 9.75 -4.12 0.98
C SER A 322 8.70 -3.46 1.86
N ILE A 323 9.03 -3.28 3.14
CA ILE A 323 8.19 -2.59 4.11
C ILE A 323 8.85 -1.28 4.50
N ALA A 324 8.08 -0.20 4.43
CA ALA A 324 8.49 1.12 4.90
C ALA A 324 7.60 1.56 6.08
N PRO A 325 8.08 1.43 7.33
CA PRO A 325 7.39 1.91 8.53
C PRO A 325 7.00 3.39 8.42
N THR A 326 5.83 3.75 8.94
CA THR A 326 5.29 5.12 8.86
C THR A 326 4.73 5.56 10.21
N LEU A 327 5.51 6.37 10.94
CA LEU A 327 5.14 6.80 12.30
C LEU A 327 4.69 8.27 12.38
N PHE A 328 4.99 9.08 11.36
CA PHE A 328 4.72 10.52 11.39
C PHE A 328 3.85 10.96 10.22
N ALA A 329 2.93 11.87 10.47
CA ALA A 329 1.94 12.31 9.48
C ALA A 329 2.52 13.08 8.28
N GLN A 330 3.78 13.48 8.29
CA GLN A 330 4.42 14.17 7.16
C GLN A 330 5.10 13.24 6.16
N THR A 331 5.21 11.94 6.47
CA THR A 331 5.80 10.98 5.52
C THR A 331 4.95 10.82 4.26
N GLY A 332 3.67 11.22 4.29
CA GLY A 332 2.69 11.32 3.17
C GLY A 332 3.25 11.90 1.86
N VAL A 333 4.23 12.78 1.95
CA VAL A 333 4.83 13.46 0.79
C VAL A 333 6.02 12.67 0.24
N ILE A 334 6.79 12.02 1.12
CA ILE A 334 7.79 11.02 0.73
C ILE A 334 7.14 9.92 -0.11
N GLU A 335 5.89 9.56 0.21
CA GLU A 335 5.12 8.49 -0.45
C GLU A 335 4.78 8.80 -1.90
N ALA A 336 4.35 10.03 -2.18
CA ALA A 336 4.08 10.48 -3.54
C ALA A 336 5.38 10.63 -4.35
N LEU A 337 6.45 11.10 -3.71
CA LEU A 337 7.76 11.27 -4.33
C LEU A 337 8.44 9.94 -4.65
N ASP A 338 8.40 8.97 -3.73
CA ASP A 338 8.91 7.61 -3.95
C ASP A 338 8.24 6.95 -5.17
N ARG A 339 6.91 7.07 -5.32
CA ARG A 339 6.20 6.55 -6.50
C ARG A 339 6.65 7.22 -7.80
N ALA A 340 6.92 8.53 -7.77
CA ALA A 340 7.47 9.24 -8.92
C ALA A 340 8.91 8.82 -9.24
N LEU A 341 9.69 8.39 -8.23
CA LEU A 341 11.05 7.88 -8.39
C LEU A 341 11.09 6.46 -8.98
N TYR A 342 10.15 5.57 -8.61
CA TYR A 342 10.14 4.18 -9.10
C TYR A 342 9.49 3.98 -10.46
N ARG A 343 8.70 4.96 -10.91
CA ARG A 343 8.07 4.87 -12.23
C ARG A 343 9.10 4.90 -13.34
N ASP A 344 8.92 4.00 -14.29
CA ASP A 344 9.67 4.02 -15.53
C ASP A 344 9.42 5.34 -16.29
N PRO A 345 10.46 6.16 -16.55
CA PRO A 345 10.32 7.37 -17.35
C PRO A 345 9.93 7.07 -18.80
N ASP A 346 10.23 5.86 -19.29
CA ASP A 346 9.97 5.40 -20.65
C ASP A 346 8.71 4.53 -20.76
N ALA A 347 8.20 3.98 -19.64
CA ALA A 347 6.85 3.42 -19.65
C ALA A 347 5.84 4.57 -19.83
N PRO A 348 4.83 4.40 -20.70
CA PRO A 348 3.85 5.43 -20.93
C PRO A 348 3.15 5.80 -19.61
N LYS A 349 3.51 6.96 -19.04
CA LYS A 349 2.77 7.61 -17.94
C LYS A 349 1.30 7.83 -18.33
N PHE A 350 1.06 7.95 -19.63
CA PHE A 350 -0.22 7.96 -20.29
C PHE A 350 -0.05 7.14 -21.57
N PHE A 351 -0.97 6.21 -21.84
CA PHE A 351 -1.05 5.59 -23.16
C PHE A 351 -1.17 6.68 -24.21
N LYS A 352 -0.39 6.58 -25.29
CA LYS A 352 -0.35 7.64 -26.32
C LYS A 352 -1.64 7.64 -27.14
N ALA A 353 -2.28 6.48 -27.27
CA ALA A 353 -3.58 6.32 -27.89
C ALA A 353 -4.56 5.58 -26.97
N GLU A 354 -5.83 5.98 -27.00
CA GLU A 354 -6.91 5.31 -26.26
C GLU A 354 -7.05 3.83 -26.65
N ALA A 355 -6.81 3.50 -27.92
CA ALA A 355 -6.80 2.12 -28.39
C ALA A 355 -5.71 1.26 -27.73
N GLU A 356 -4.55 1.82 -27.40
CA GLU A 356 -3.49 1.11 -26.67
C GLU A 356 -3.91 0.86 -25.22
N LYS A 357 -4.55 1.86 -24.58
CA LYS A 357 -5.10 1.75 -23.23
C LYS A 357 -6.15 0.64 -23.17
N GLN A 358 -7.10 0.65 -24.09
CA GLN A 358 -8.15 -0.38 -24.18
C GLN A 358 -7.55 -1.77 -24.41
N LYS A 359 -6.59 -1.89 -25.35
CA LYS A 359 -5.89 -3.16 -25.58
C LYS A 359 -5.19 -3.65 -24.31
N PHE A 360 -4.51 -2.76 -23.58
CA PHE A 360 -3.83 -3.11 -22.34
C PHE A 360 -4.79 -3.69 -21.30
N TYR A 361 -5.88 -2.99 -20.99
CA TYR A 361 -6.84 -3.46 -19.98
C TYR A 361 -7.56 -4.74 -20.42
N GLN A 362 -7.85 -4.91 -21.71
CA GLN A 362 -8.38 -6.16 -22.25
C GLN A 362 -7.43 -7.34 -22.07
N LEU A 363 -6.13 -7.16 -22.31
CA LEU A 363 -5.13 -8.22 -22.09
C LEU A 363 -5.01 -8.56 -20.61
N VAL A 364 -5.01 -7.55 -19.73
CA VAL A 364 -4.98 -7.78 -18.28
C VAL A 364 -6.20 -8.57 -17.83
N GLU A 365 -7.41 -8.15 -18.23
CA GLU A 365 -8.65 -8.86 -17.91
C GLU A 365 -8.64 -10.32 -18.41
N GLN A 366 -8.21 -10.56 -19.65
CA GLN A 366 -8.10 -11.91 -20.21
C GLN A 366 -7.17 -12.80 -19.37
N GLU A 367 -6.02 -12.29 -18.97
CA GLU A 367 -5.07 -13.02 -18.12
C GLU A 367 -5.62 -13.27 -16.72
N LEU A 368 -6.32 -12.29 -16.12
CA LEU A 368 -6.95 -12.46 -14.81
C LEU A 368 -8.04 -13.54 -14.81
N ASN A 369 -8.78 -13.66 -15.92
CA ASN A 369 -9.84 -14.65 -16.09
C ASN A 369 -9.26 -16.04 -16.39
N GLN A 370 -8.20 -16.15 -17.17
CA GLN A 370 -7.52 -17.44 -17.42
C GLN A 370 -6.84 -18.01 -16.16
N ARG A 371 -6.36 -17.13 -15.28
CA ARG A 371 -5.63 -17.50 -14.06
C ARG A 371 -6.54 -17.70 -12.84
N SER A 372 -7.82 -17.33 -12.93
CA SER A 372 -8.79 -17.68 -11.90
C SER A 372 -9.22 -19.13 -12.07
N GLN A 373 -8.82 -20.00 -11.13
CA GLN A 373 -9.46 -21.32 -10.98
C GLN A 373 -10.50 -21.32 -9.85
N VAL A 374 -10.70 -20.19 -9.18
CA VAL A 374 -11.71 -19.99 -8.13
C VAL A 374 -12.61 -18.84 -8.61
N GLY A 375 -13.92 -19.07 -8.74
CA GLY A 375 -14.89 -17.97 -8.79
C GLY A 375 -16.07 -18.02 -9.74
N ASP A 376 -16.13 -18.90 -10.76
CA ASP A 376 -17.29 -18.89 -11.69
C ASP A 376 -18.57 -19.54 -11.10
N SER A 377 -18.54 -20.03 -9.86
CA SER A 377 -19.65 -20.80 -9.29
C SER A 377 -20.73 -19.98 -8.55
N LEU A 378 -20.59 -18.65 -8.42
CA LEU A 378 -21.57 -17.81 -7.70
C LEU A 378 -21.87 -16.47 -8.39
N LEU A 379 -21.74 -16.39 -9.71
CA LEU A 379 -22.42 -15.32 -10.43
C LEU A 379 -23.93 -15.56 -10.34
N LEU A 380 -24.56 -14.75 -9.49
CA LEU A 380 -25.98 -14.47 -9.40
C LEU A 380 -26.71 -14.86 -10.70
N GLN A 381 -27.38 -16.01 -10.67
CA GLN A 381 -28.44 -16.24 -11.63
C GLN A 381 -29.45 -15.10 -11.42
N PRO A 382 -29.84 -14.38 -12.48
CA PRO A 382 -30.97 -13.47 -12.35
C PRO A 382 -32.15 -14.34 -11.91
N ASN A 383 -32.77 -13.99 -10.79
CA ASN A 383 -34.02 -14.62 -10.38
C ASN A 383 -35.04 -14.41 -11.50
N SER A 384 -35.20 -15.43 -12.34
CA SER A 384 -36.32 -15.60 -13.23
C SER A 384 -37.29 -16.55 -12.56
N GLU A 385 -38.23 -15.97 -11.80
CA GLU A 385 -39.69 -16.12 -11.93
C GLU A 385 -40.42 -15.47 -10.74
#